data_AF-A0A8C5KEZ2-F1
#
_entry.id   AF-A0A8C5KEZ2-F1
#
_cell.length_a   1.000
_cell.length_b   1.000
_cell.length_c   1.000
_cell.angle_alpha   90.00
_cell.angle_beta   90.00
_cell.angle_gamma   90.00
#
_symmetry.space_group_name_H-M   'P 1'
#
loop_
_entity.id
_entity.type
_entity.pdbx_description
1 polymer ?
#
loop_
_entity_poly.entity_id
_entity_poly.type
_entity_poly.pdbx_seq_one_letter_code
_entity_poly.pdbx_strand_id
1 'polypeptide(L)'
;MAAGKDSSGIEVAAEDGRCLHLGIPEAVFVGDVDSFMKQPGNKTADTALKTLDEQYQKYKFMEFNLAQKKRLKGQIPEIKQTLENLKYMQKKKESTNSMETRFLLADNLYCKASVPPTNKVCLWLGANVMLEYDIDEAQVLLEKNLSTATKNLDSLEEDLDFLQDQFTTTESKA
;
A
#
# COMPACT_ATOMS: atom_id res chain seq x y z
N MET A 1 -20.31 20.21 -63.46
CA MET A 1 -20.61 20.18 -62.01
C MET A 1 -19.76 19.09 -61.39
N ALA A 2 -19.02 19.44 -60.34
CA ALA A 2 -17.83 18.75 -59.86
C ALA A 2 -18.12 17.54 -58.96
N ALA A 3 -17.12 16.67 -58.90
CA ALA A 3 -17.04 15.43 -58.16
C ALA A 3 -16.57 15.61 -56.70
N GLY A 4 -17.02 14.70 -55.83
CA GLY A 4 -16.19 13.92 -54.89
C GLY A 4 -15.60 14.56 -53.63
N LYS A 5 -15.52 13.69 -52.60
CA LYS A 5 -14.75 13.72 -51.35
C LYS A 5 -15.33 14.53 -50.20
N ASP A 6 -15.11 14.18 -48.94
CA ASP A 6 -14.81 12.93 -48.25
C ASP A 6 -15.08 13.31 -46.78
N SER A 7 -15.56 12.33 -46.02
CA SER A 7 -15.66 12.32 -44.56
C SER A 7 -14.41 12.85 -43.84
N SER A 8 -14.62 13.65 -42.79
CA SER A 8 -13.95 13.52 -41.48
C SER A 8 -14.43 14.60 -40.53
N GLY A 9 -15.48 14.28 -39.77
CA GLY A 9 -15.69 14.90 -38.47
C GLY A 9 -14.50 14.51 -37.59
N ILE A 10 -13.79 15.51 -37.08
CA ILE A 10 -12.79 15.28 -36.03
C ILE A 10 -13.58 15.29 -34.72
N GLU A 11 -14.10 14.11 -34.37
CA GLU A 11 -14.43 13.79 -32.98
C GLU A 11 -13.11 13.54 -32.25
N VAL A 12 -12.71 14.48 -31.40
CA VAL A 12 -11.62 14.25 -30.44
C VAL A 12 -12.24 13.53 -29.25
N ALA A 13 -12.35 12.21 -29.36
CA ALA A 13 -12.67 11.32 -28.25
C ALA A 13 -11.41 10.54 -27.85
N ALA A 14 -10.99 10.71 -26.60
CA ALA A 14 -10.20 9.76 -25.81
C ALA A 14 -10.36 10.24 -24.35
N GLU A 15 -11.45 9.86 -23.68
CA GLU A 15 -11.53 8.68 -22.78
C GLU A 15 -10.46 8.75 -21.68
N ASP A 16 -10.83 9.31 -20.52
CA ASP A 16 -11.28 8.57 -19.32
C ASP A 16 -10.17 7.77 -18.65
N GLY A 17 -9.16 8.47 -18.11
CA GLY A 17 -8.24 7.89 -17.14
C GLY A 17 -8.81 8.03 -15.74
N ARG A 18 -9.72 7.13 -15.36
CA ARG A 18 -10.20 7.00 -13.97
C ARG A 18 -9.00 6.84 -13.05
N CYS A 19 -8.73 7.88 -12.25
CA CYS A 19 -7.70 7.89 -11.22
C CYS A 19 -8.10 6.96 -10.08
N LEU A 20 -7.97 5.65 -10.30
CA LEU A 20 -8.28 4.61 -9.32
C LEU A 20 -7.03 4.19 -8.52
N HIS A 21 -5.82 4.47 -9.01
CA HIS A 21 -4.56 3.97 -8.44
C HIS A 21 -3.58 5.12 -8.24
N LEU A 22 -3.60 5.74 -7.05
CA LEU A 22 -2.59 6.65 -6.47
C LEU A 22 -1.85 7.67 -7.39
N GLY A 23 -2.41 8.01 -8.56
CA GLY A 23 -1.78 8.87 -9.55
C GLY A 23 -0.70 8.19 -10.42
N ILE A 24 -0.68 6.85 -10.52
CA ILE A 24 0.21 6.13 -11.44
C ILE A 24 -0.27 6.43 -12.87
N PRO A 25 0.54 7.10 -13.71
CA PRO A 25 0.16 7.35 -15.10
C PRO A 25 0.03 6.02 -15.83
N GLU A 26 -1.10 5.79 -16.49
CA GLU A 26 -1.30 4.64 -17.36
C GLU A 26 -0.30 4.70 -18.53
N ALA A 27 0.44 3.62 -18.75
CA ALA A 27 1.35 3.49 -19.87
C ALA A 27 0.52 3.34 -21.15
N VAL A 28 0.69 4.27 -22.07
CA VAL A 28 -0.02 4.23 -23.35
C VAL A 28 0.59 3.12 -24.21
N PHE A 29 -0.18 2.09 -24.50
CA PHE A 29 0.22 1.04 -25.43
C PHE A 29 0.35 1.59 -26.85
N VAL A 30 1.58 1.75 -27.33
CA VAL A 30 1.86 2.21 -28.70
C VAL A 30 1.75 1.05 -29.69
N GLY A 31 0.53 0.65 -30.06
CA GLY A 31 0.30 -0.46 -31.00
C GLY A 31 0.89 -0.23 -32.40
N ASP A 32 1.10 1.04 -32.78
CA ASP A 32 1.58 1.45 -34.09
C ASP A 32 2.59 2.61 -33.91
N VAL A 33 3.87 2.32 -34.15
CA VAL A 33 5.00 3.28 -33.98
C VAL A 33 4.82 4.50 -34.88
N ASP A 34 4.22 4.29 -36.06
CA ASP A 34 3.90 5.31 -37.04
C ASP A 34 2.84 6.30 -36.53
N SER A 35 1.87 5.80 -35.77
CA SER A 35 0.79 6.59 -35.16
C SER A 35 1.27 7.37 -33.93
N PHE A 36 2.25 6.84 -33.19
CA PHE A 36 2.87 7.52 -32.05
C PHE A 36 3.85 8.62 -32.45
N MET A 37 4.52 8.46 -33.60
CA MET A 37 5.33 9.50 -34.24
C MET A 37 4.48 10.62 -34.87
N LYS A 38 3.19 10.36 -35.14
CA LYS A 38 2.23 11.35 -35.66
C LYS A 38 1.54 12.19 -34.58
N GLN A 39 1.72 11.88 -33.28
CA GLN A 39 1.18 12.69 -32.19
C GLN A 39 1.85 14.08 -32.16
N PRO A 40 1.10 15.16 -31.86
CA PRO A 40 1.61 16.53 -31.84
C PRO A 40 2.52 16.74 -30.60
N GLY A 41 3.74 16.22 -30.66
CA GLY A 41 4.72 16.24 -29.56
C GLY A 41 5.98 15.41 -29.86
N ASN A 42 5.85 14.33 -30.63
CA ASN A 42 6.95 13.43 -31.01
C ASN A 42 7.55 13.79 -32.39
N LYS A 43 8.10 15.01 -32.51
CA LYS A 43 8.66 15.50 -33.79
C LYS A 43 9.96 14.78 -34.22
N THR A 44 10.66 14.15 -33.28
CA THR A 44 11.94 13.46 -33.50
C THR A 44 12.02 12.21 -32.64
N ALA A 45 12.65 11.14 -33.15
CA ALA A 45 12.87 9.89 -32.40
C ALA A 45 13.57 10.11 -31.05
N ASP A 46 14.49 11.08 -30.98
CA ASP A 46 15.21 11.46 -29.75
C ASP A 46 14.27 12.00 -28.66
N THR A 47 13.25 12.76 -29.05
CA THR A 47 12.26 13.31 -28.12
C THR A 47 11.34 12.22 -27.58
N ALA A 48 10.96 11.25 -28.43
CA ALA A 48 10.16 10.09 -28.04
C ALA A 48 10.93 9.13 -27.11
N LEU A 49 12.21 8.90 -27.35
CA LEU A 49 13.07 8.11 -26.47
C LEU A 49 13.24 8.79 -25.10
N LYS A 50 13.38 10.12 -25.09
CA LYS A 50 13.52 10.89 -23.86
C LYS A 50 12.23 10.87 -23.02
N THR A 51 11.06 10.95 -23.63
CA THR A 51 9.79 10.82 -22.89
C THR A 51 9.56 9.42 -22.33
N LEU A 52 9.99 8.37 -23.05
CA LEU A 52 9.96 6.99 -22.56
C LEU A 52 10.92 6.77 -21.37
N ASP A 53 12.14 7.31 -21.43
CA ASP A 53 13.10 7.24 -20.31
C ASP A 53 12.59 8.01 -19.08
N GLU A 54 11.97 9.19 -19.28
CA GLU A 54 11.31 9.93 -18.20
C GLU A 54 10.13 9.16 -17.58
N GLN A 55 9.35 8.42 -18.38
CA GLN A 55 8.28 7.54 -17.88
C GLN A 55 8.86 6.36 -17.09
N TYR A 56 9.89 5.70 -17.61
CA TYR A 56 10.58 4.61 -16.93
C TYR A 56 11.15 5.04 -15.57
N GLN A 57 11.81 6.21 -15.50
CA GLN A 57 12.32 6.75 -14.24
C GLN A 57 11.21 7.06 -13.23
N LYS A 58 10.04 7.54 -13.67
CA LYS A 58 8.87 7.76 -12.80
C LYS A 58 8.33 6.44 -12.24
N TYR A 59 8.19 5.41 -13.07
CA TYR A 59 7.73 4.09 -12.61
C TYR A 59 8.71 3.49 -11.61
N LYS A 60 10.01 3.57 -11.87
CA LYS A 60 11.06 3.11 -10.94
C LYS A 60 11.04 3.85 -9.60
N PHE A 61 10.79 5.15 -9.60
CA PHE A 61 10.63 5.93 -8.37
C PHE A 61 9.37 5.54 -7.60
N MET A 62 8.25 5.26 -8.30
CA MET A 62 7.02 4.79 -7.66
C MET A 62 7.19 3.38 -7.08
N GLU A 63 7.89 2.48 -7.77
CA GLU A 63 8.23 1.14 -7.27
C GLU A 63 9.01 1.25 -5.95
N PHE A 64 10.02 2.11 -5.90
CA PHE A 64 10.80 2.34 -4.68
C PHE A 64 9.93 2.83 -3.52
N ASN A 65 9.02 3.77 -3.77
CA ASN A 65 8.10 4.29 -2.74
C ASN A 65 7.09 3.23 -2.27
N LEU A 66 6.53 2.44 -3.18
CA LEU A 66 5.60 1.37 -2.83
C LEU A 66 6.32 0.23 -2.08
N ALA A 67 7.57 -0.08 -2.45
CA ALA A 67 8.40 -1.03 -1.74
C ALA A 67 8.69 -0.60 -0.28
N GLN A 68 8.89 0.69 -0.03
CA GLN A 68 9.00 1.21 1.35
C GLN A 68 7.70 1.03 2.15
N LYS A 69 6.54 1.16 1.50
CA LYS A 69 5.23 0.92 2.12
C LYS A 69 4.97 -0.55 2.43
N LYS A 70 5.69 -1.52 1.82
CA LYS A 70 5.62 -2.94 2.20
C LYS A 70 6.00 -3.22 3.66
N ARG A 71 6.58 -2.25 4.38
CA ARG A 71 6.77 -2.33 5.85
C ARG A 71 5.45 -2.60 6.61
N LEU A 72 4.31 -2.18 6.06
CA LEU A 72 2.97 -2.52 6.59
C LEU A 72 2.75 -4.03 6.73
N LYS A 73 3.34 -4.85 5.83
CA LYS A 73 3.27 -6.32 5.87
C LYS A 73 3.91 -6.91 7.13
N GLY A 74 4.93 -6.24 7.68
CA GLY A 74 5.56 -6.62 8.94
C GLY A 74 4.74 -6.23 10.18
N GLN A 75 3.88 -5.21 10.09
CA GLN A 75 3.09 -4.73 11.23
C GLN A 75 1.85 -5.58 11.49
N ILE A 76 1.26 -6.20 10.45
CA ILE A 76 0.09 -7.07 10.59
C ILE A 76 0.33 -8.25 11.57
N PRO A 77 1.43 -9.03 11.47
CA PRO A 77 1.68 -10.11 12.42
C PRO A 77 1.91 -9.59 13.84
N GLU A 78 2.54 -8.43 14.03
CA GLU A 78 2.70 -7.79 15.34
C GLU A 78 1.34 -7.44 15.98
N ILE A 79 0.42 -6.85 15.21
CA ILE A 79 -0.94 -6.53 15.66
C ILE A 79 -1.72 -7.81 16.00
N LYS A 80 -1.62 -8.85 15.16
CA LYS A 80 -2.26 -10.16 15.41
C LYS A 80 -1.76 -10.79 16.70
N GLN A 81 -0.45 -10.80 16.92
CA GLN A 81 0.15 -11.35 18.14
C GLN A 81 -0.28 -10.55 19.39
N THR A 82 -0.39 -9.23 19.27
CA THR A 82 -0.91 -8.38 20.34
C THR A 82 -2.37 -8.70 20.68
N LEU A 83 -3.21 -8.95 19.67
CA LEU A 83 -4.59 -9.39 19.87
C LEU A 83 -4.69 -10.76 20.55
N GLU A 84 -3.85 -11.72 20.17
CA GLU A 84 -3.80 -13.03 20.83
C GLU A 84 -3.38 -12.91 22.30
N ASN A 85 -2.39 -12.07 22.58
CA ASN A 85 -1.95 -11.78 23.95
C ASN A 85 -3.08 -11.15 24.77
N LEU A 86 -3.84 -10.19 24.21
CA LEU A 86 -5.00 -9.59 24.88
C LEU A 86 -6.09 -10.61 25.19
N LYS A 87 -6.43 -11.49 24.24
CA LYS A 87 -7.38 -12.59 24.46
C LYS A 87 -6.91 -13.54 25.56
N TYR A 88 -5.61 -13.83 25.60
CA TYR A 88 -5.01 -14.62 26.67
C TYR A 88 -5.14 -13.93 28.03
N MET A 89 -4.87 -12.63 28.10
CA MET A 89 -5.04 -11.83 29.33
C MET A 89 -6.51 -11.76 29.77
N GLN A 90 -7.45 -11.63 28.83
CA GLN A 90 -8.89 -11.62 29.09
C GLN A 90 -9.37 -12.95 29.69
N LYS A 91 -8.97 -14.08 29.09
CA LYS A 91 -9.30 -15.42 29.61
C LYS A 91 -8.70 -15.64 31.00
N LYS A 92 -7.51 -15.09 31.25
CA LYS A 92 -6.82 -15.20 32.53
C LYS A 92 -7.38 -14.27 33.60
N LYS A 93 -8.07 -13.20 33.22
CA LYS A 93 -8.87 -12.36 34.14
C LYS A 93 -10.07 -13.13 34.71
N GLU A 94 -10.70 -14.00 33.91
CA GLU A 94 -11.81 -14.85 34.39
C GLU A 94 -11.33 -15.93 35.38
N SER A 95 -10.08 -16.39 35.25
CA SER A 95 -9.45 -17.25 36.24
C SER A 95 -8.85 -16.41 37.37
N THR A 96 -9.32 -16.55 38.61
CA THR A 96 -8.82 -15.80 39.80
C THR A 96 -7.34 -16.04 40.15
N ASN A 97 -6.57 -16.72 39.30
CA ASN A 97 -5.19 -17.10 39.54
C ASN A 97 -4.21 -16.02 39.06
N SER A 98 -3.31 -15.60 39.94
CA SER A 98 -2.18 -14.72 39.59
C SER A 98 -1.30 -15.39 38.54
N MET A 99 -0.93 -14.66 37.47
CA MET A 99 -0.08 -15.20 36.43
C MET A 99 1.40 -14.93 36.71
N GLU A 100 2.23 -15.97 36.73
CA GLU A 100 3.67 -15.77 36.66
C GLU A 100 4.07 -15.46 35.21
N THR A 101 4.69 -14.31 34.99
CA THR A 101 5.25 -13.91 33.69
C THR A 101 6.67 -13.40 33.85
N ARG A 102 7.40 -13.35 32.73
CA ARG A 102 8.76 -12.81 32.66
C ARG A 102 8.68 -11.45 31.98
N PHE A 103 8.86 -10.38 32.73
CA PHE A 103 8.91 -9.02 32.19
C PHE A 103 10.28 -8.71 31.63
N LEU A 104 10.32 -8.13 30.45
CA LEU A 104 11.53 -7.62 29.82
C LEU A 104 11.87 -6.25 30.43
N LEU A 105 13.04 -6.14 31.07
CA LEU A 105 13.56 -4.89 31.65
C LEU A 105 14.55 -4.21 30.72
N ALA A 106 15.35 -5.01 30.02
CA ALA A 106 16.31 -4.60 29.01
C ALA A 106 16.50 -5.74 28.01
N ASP A 107 17.22 -5.49 26.92
CA ASP A 107 17.55 -6.52 25.94
C ASP A 107 18.29 -7.68 26.63
N ASN A 108 17.66 -8.86 26.63
CA ASN A 108 18.11 -10.09 27.30
C ASN A 108 18.00 -10.12 28.84
N LEU A 109 17.41 -9.10 29.48
CA LEU A 109 17.16 -9.10 30.93
C LEU A 109 15.68 -9.29 31.23
N TYR A 110 15.35 -10.41 31.86
CA TYR A 110 13.99 -10.76 32.23
C TYR A 110 13.84 -10.93 33.74
N CYS A 111 12.80 -10.31 34.32
CA CYS A 111 12.43 -10.49 35.71
C CYS A 111 11.16 -11.34 35.85
N LYS A 112 11.19 -12.31 36.76
CA LYS A 112 10.01 -13.09 37.12
C LYS A 112 9.11 -12.23 38.00
N ALA A 113 7.87 -11.99 37.59
CA ALA A 113 6.89 -11.31 38.41
C ALA A 113 5.54 -12.03 38.36
N SER A 114 4.77 -11.85 39.42
CA SER A 114 3.39 -12.31 39.50
C SER A 114 2.46 -11.14 39.16
N VAL A 115 1.64 -11.31 38.12
CA VAL A 115 0.70 -10.28 37.65
C VAL A 115 -0.70 -10.64 38.13
N PRO A 116 -1.33 -9.78 38.96
CA PRO A 116 -2.72 -9.90 39.32
C PRO A 116 -3.64 -9.72 38.09
N PRO A 117 -4.86 -10.30 38.10
CA PRO A 117 -5.84 -10.06 37.06
C PRO A 117 -6.14 -8.55 36.98
N THR A 118 -5.84 -7.96 35.82
CA THR A 118 -5.97 -6.51 35.58
C THR A 118 -6.95 -6.29 34.42
N ASN A 119 -7.70 -5.19 34.47
CA ASN A 119 -8.71 -4.85 33.46
C ASN A 119 -8.21 -3.90 32.38
N LYS A 120 -7.06 -3.28 32.62
CA LYS A 120 -6.51 -2.17 31.84
C LYS A 120 -5.17 -2.54 31.22
N VAL A 121 -4.92 -2.02 30.03
CA VAL A 121 -3.70 -2.22 29.26
C VAL A 121 -3.23 -0.89 28.70
N CYS A 122 -1.91 -0.67 28.66
CA CYS A 122 -1.33 0.53 28.09
C CYS A 122 -0.89 0.26 26.65
N LEU A 123 -1.45 1.00 25.69
CA LEU A 123 -1.08 0.94 24.28
C LEU A 123 -0.26 2.16 23.88
N TRP A 124 0.76 1.91 23.07
CA TRP A 124 1.53 2.96 22.43
C TRP A 124 0.92 3.31 21.07
N LEU A 125 0.38 4.51 20.93
CA LEU A 125 -0.28 4.97 19.70
C LEU A 125 0.70 5.63 18.72
N GLY A 126 1.96 5.79 19.12
CA GLY A 126 2.98 6.52 18.38
C GLY A 126 3.14 7.96 18.86
N ALA A 127 4.08 8.69 18.25
CA ALA A 127 4.39 10.09 18.58
C ALA A 127 4.66 10.36 20.08
N ASN A 128 5.28 9.41 20.79
CA ASN A 128 5.54 9.49 22.24
C ASN A 128 4.29 9.52 23.12
N VAL A 129 3.16 8.99 22.61
CA VAL A 129 1.89 8.96 23.32
C VAL A 129 1.52 7.52 23.71
N MET A 130 1.29 7.33 25.02
CA MET A 130 0.77 6.10 25.61
C MET A 130 -0.60 6.38 26.23
N LEU A 131 -1.60 5.54 25.94
CA LEU A 131 -2.93 5.63 26.56
C LEU A 131 -3.30 4.30 27.21
N GLU A 132 -3.98 4.41 28.33
CA GLU A 132 -4.58 3.30 29.04
C GLU A 132 -5.98 3.04 28.47
N TYR A 133 -6.24 1.78 28.10
CA TYR A 133 -7.52 1.30 27.59
C TYR A 133 -7.96 0.09 28.41
N ASP A 134 -9.27 -0.13 28.48
CA ASP A 134 -9.78 -1.41 28.96
C ASP A 134 -9.48 -2.50 27.92
N ILE A 135 -9.33 -3.75 28.37
CA ILE A 135 -9.00 -4.89 27.47
C ILE A 135 -9.97 -4.99 26.29
N ASP A 136 -11.26 -4.75 26.54
CA ASP A 136 -12.30 -4.83 25.52
C ASP A 136 -12.18 -3.69 24.48
N GLU A 137 -11.89 -2.46 24.94
CA GLU A 137 -11.65 -1.31 24.07
C GLU A 137 -10.37 -1.47 23.23
N ALA A 138 -9.30 -1.95 23.86
CA ALA A 138 -8.04 -2.24 23.20
C ALA A 138 -8.20 -3.29 22.09
N GLN A 139 -9.01 -4.32 22.32
CA GLN A 139 -9.32 -5.32 21.31
C GLN A 139 -10.03 -4.70 20.10
N VAL A 140 -11.08 -3.90 20.34
CA VAL A 140 -11.81 -3.22 19.26
C VAL A 140 -10.89 -2.27 18.48
N LEU A 141 -10.03 -1.53 19.17
CA LEU A 141 -9.08 -0.62 18.56
C LEU A 141 -8.07 -1.35 17.67
N LEU A 142 -7.50 -2.45 18.15
CA LEU A 142 -6.54 -3.27 17.41
C LEU A 142 -7.19 -4.01 16.24
N GLU A 143 -8.44 -4.49 16.39
CA GLU A 143 -9.20 -5.11 15.29
C GLU A 143 -9.48 -4.08 14.18
N LYS A 144 -9.86 -2.85 14.56
CA LYS A 144 -10.02 -1.75 13.60
C LYS A 144 -8.71 -1.42 12.89
N ASN A 145 -7.61 -1.33 13.64
CA ASN A 145 -6.28 -1.08 13.08
C ASN A 145 -5.86 -2.21 12.12
N LEU A 146 -6.06 -3.47 12.51
CA LEU A 146 -5.80 -4.64 11.66
C LEU A 146 -6.58 -4.58 10.36
N SER A 147 -7.88 -4.25 10.41
CA SER A 147 -8.71 -4.11 9.22
C SER A 147 -8.19 -2.99 8.30
N THR A 148 -7.85 -1.83 8.86
CA THR A 148 -7.27 -0.72 8.09
C THR A 148 -5.92 -1.09 7.48
N ALA A 149 -5.03 -1.71 8.25
CA ALA A 149 -3.72 -2.15 7.77
C ALA A 149 -3.84 -3.22 6.67
N THR A 150 -4.80 -4.14 6.79
CA THR A 150 -5.06 -5.18 5.77
C THR A 150 -5.59 -4.55 4.49
N LYS A 151 -6.61 -3.69 4.57
CA LYS A 151 -7.13 -2.96 3.39
C LYS A 151 -6.06 -2.13 2.70
N ASN A 152 -5.23 -1.43 3.47
CA ASN A 152 -4.12 -0.65 2.93
C ASN A 152 -3.08 -1.54 2.24
N LEU A 153 -2.85 -2.76 2.75
CA LEU A 153 -1.96 -3.72 2.12
C LEU A 153 -2.55 -4.26 0.83
N ASP A 154 -3.84 -4.62 0.83
CA ASP A 154 -4.54 -5.13 -0.36
C ASP A 154 -4.50 -4.07 -1.48
N SER A 155 -4.85 -2.81 -1.18
CA SER A 155 -4.73 -1.71 -2.15
C SER A 155 -3.29 -1.49 -2.63
N LEU A 156 -2.29 -1.66 -1.75
CA LEU A 156 -0.89 -1.54 -2.14
C LEU A 156 -0.43 -2.69 -3.04
N GLU A 157 -0.92 -3.91 -2.82
CA GLU A 157 -0.64 -5.06 -3.68
C GLU A 157 -1.30 -4.87 -5.06
N GLU A 158 -2.55 -4.39 -5.13
CA GLU A 158 -3.22 -4.01 -6.38
C GLU A 158 -2.43 -2.93 -7.16
N ASP A 159 -1.97 -1.87 -6.47
CA ASP A 159 -1.15 -0.81 -7.10
C ASP A 159 0.19 -1.34 -7.63
N LEU A 160 0.80 -2.30 -6.92
CA LEU A 160 2.07 -2.92 -7.32
C LEU A 160 1.90 -3.83 -8.54
N ASP A 161 0.82 -4.60 -8.58
CA ASP A 161 0.49 -5.45 -9.72
C ASP A 161 0.23 -4.57 -10.96
N PHE A 162 -0.55 -3.49 -10.80
CA PHE A 162 -0.75 -2.51 -11.88
C PHE A 162 0.58 -1.89 -12.35
N LEU A 163 1.46 -1.52 -11.42
CA LEU A 163 2.78 -0.97 -11.76
C LEU A 163 3.65 -1.98 -12.52
N GLN A 164 3.61 -3.27 -12.15
CA GLN A 164 4.30 -4.34 -12.89
C GLN A 164 3.75 -4.52 -14.30
N ASP A 165 2.43 -4.43 -14.49
CA ASP A 165 1.81 -4.47 -15.80
C ASP A 165 2.24 -3.27 -16.67
N GLN A 166 2.34 -2.08 -16.08
CA GLN A 166 2.85 -0.89 -16.77
C GLN A 166 4.34 -1.04 -17.16
N PHE A 167 5.16 -1.59 -16.27
CA PHE A 167 6.56 -1.90 -16.55
C PHE A 167 6.70 -2.89 -17.71
N THR A 168 5.98 -4.01 -17.65
CA THR A 168 6.02 -5.05 -18.68
C THR A 168 5.53 -4.52 -20.02
N THR A 169 4.48 -3.69 -20.01
CA THR A 169 3.97 -3.03 -21.22
C THR A 169 4.99 -2.06 -21.84
N THR A 170 5.78 -1.38 -21.00
CA THR A 170 6.82 -0.46 -21.44
C THR A 170 8.08 -1.19 -21.93
N GLU A 171 8.51 -2.26 -21.24
CA GLU A 171 9.72 -3.04 -21.58
C GLU A 171 9.52 -3.98 -22.79
N SER A 172 8.33 -4.54 -23.00
CA SER A 172 8.01 -5.44 -24.13
C SER A 172 8.23 -4.80 -25.52
N LYS A 173 8.53 -3.49 -25.57
CA LYS A 173 8.78 -2.73 -26.81
C LYS A 173 10.16 -2.06 -26.91
N ALA A 174 11.08 -2.32 -25.98
CA ALA A 174 12.48 -1.93 -26.12
C ALA A 174 13.24 -2.84 -27.10
#